data_AF-A0AAN8X2I7-F1
#
_entry.id   AF-A0AAN8X2I7-F1
#
_cell.length_a   1.000
_cell.length_b   1.000
_cell.length_c   1.000
_cell.angle_alpha   90.00
_cell.angle_beta   90.00
_cell.angle_gamma   90.00
#
_symmetry.space_group_name_H-M   'P 1'
#
loop_
_entity.id
_entity.type
_entity.pdbx_description
1 polymer ?
#
loop_
_entity_poly.entity_id
_entity_poly.type
_entity_poly.pdbx_seq_one_letter_code
_entity_poly.pdbx_strand_id
1 'polypeptide(L)'
;MSSPSATPISLTDDAKPNVLCNGVPDLIYEEILAQGHAVWPSPDGGYIAAASFNDSGVRELPVLEYSHNIYPTIQLLRYPTVSTHIPEVAVWIYDMRNPQTQPQRMRLIPPDPIIE
;
A
#
# COMPACT_ATOMS: atom_id res chain seq x y z
N MET A 1 -12.33 -7.75 25.21
CA MET A 1 -10.92 -7.40 24.92
C MET A 1 -10.75 -5.94 25.25
N SER A 2 -9.82 -5.60 26.15
CA SER A 2 -9.56 -4.22 26.57
C SER A 2 -8.89 -3.46 25.42
N SER A 3 -9.36 -2.26 25.10
CA SER A 3 -8.72 -1.43 24.07
C SER A 3 -7.30 -1.05 24.47
N PRO A 4 -6.35 -0.96 23.52
CA PRO A 4 -5.00 -0.48 23.81
C PRO A 4 -5.05 0.95 24.35
N SER A 5 -4.31 1.20 25.43
CA SER A 5 -4.22 2.51 26.11
C SER A 5 -3.17 3.45 25.47
N ALA A 6 -2.37 2.95 24.53
CA ALA A 6 -1.30 3.70 23.90
C ALA A 6 -1.81 4.60 22.77
N THR A 7 -1.20 5.78 22.62
CA THR A 7 -1.50 6.70 21.51
C THR A 7 -1.01 6.08 20.19
N PRO A 8 -1.85 6.07 19.13
CA PRO A 8 -1.42 5.56 17.83
C PRO A 8 -0.35 6.47 17.20
N ILE A 9 0.60 5.84 16.51
CA ILE A 9 1.71 6.52 15.82
C ILE A 9 1.55 6.28 14.31
N SER A 10 1.67 7.34 13.51
CA SER A 10 1.65 7.20 12.06
C SER A 10 3.01 6.73 11.55
N LEU A 11 3.01 5.70 10.71
CA LEU A 11 4.21 5.17 10.05
C LEU A 11 4.51 5.86 8.72
N THR A 12 3.49 6.38 8.05
CA THR A 12 3.59 7.03 6.73
C THR A 12 2.63 8.21 6.65
N ASP A 13 3.06 9.27 5.99
CA ASP A 13 2.30 10.51 5.78
C ASP A 13 2.23 10.93 4.29
N ASP A 14 2.82 10.13 3.40
CA ASP A 14 2.91 10.37 1.96
C ASP A 14 1.76 9.76 1.15
N ALA A 15 0.88 8.98 1.80
CA ALA A 15 -0.24 8.33 1.14
C ALA A 15 -1.14 9.34 0.41
N LYS A 16 -1.49 9.03 -0.84
CA LYS A 16 -2.34 9.86 -1.69
C LYS A 16 -3.47 8.99 -2.25
N PRO A 17 -4.75 9.33 -1.96
CA PRO A 17 -5.88 8.54 -2.45
C PRO A 17 -5.81 8.31 -3.97
N ASN A 18 -6.04 7.07 -4.39
CA ASN A 18 -5.99 6.61 -5.79
C ASN A 18 -4.64 6.82 -6.50
N VAL A 19 -3.54 7.05 -5.77
CA VAL A 19 -2.20 7.27 -6.36
C VAL A 19 -1.11 6.54 -5.59
N LEU A 20 -1.07 6.64 -4.27
CA LEU A 20 -0.06 5.99 -3.43
C LEU A 20 -0.71 5.41 -2.19
N CYS A 21 -0.69 4.08 -2.07
CA CYS A 21 -1.18 3.34 -0.93
C CYS A 21 -0.03 2.64 -0.21
N ASN A 22 0.01 2.73 1.12
CA ASN A 22 1.01 2.06 1.95
C ASN A 22 0.33 0.99 2.81
N GLY A 23 0.80 -0.25 2.73
CA GLY A 23 0.31 -1.37 3.54
C GLY A 23 -1.05 -1.94 3.10
N VAL A 24 -1.65 -1.40 2.04
CA VAL A 24 -2.90 -1.90 1.45
C VAL A 24 -2.65 -2.06 -0.04
N PRO A 25 -2.95 -3.24 -0.63
CA PRO A 25 -2.78 -3.45 -2.05
C PRO A 25 -3.72 -2.57 -2.88
N ASP A 26 -3.31 -2.28 -4.11
CA ASP A 26 -4.20 -1.73 -5.12
C ASP A 26 -5.11 -2.84 -5.69
N LEU A 27 -5.96 -2.48 -6.66
CA LEU A 27 -6.93 -3.39 -7.25
C LEU A 27 -6.30 -4.67 -7.81
N ILE A 28 -5.12 -4.58 -8.45
CA ILE A 28 -4.47 -5.77 -9.03
C ILE A 28 -3.71 -6.57 -7.99
N TYR A 29 -2.96 -5.90 -7.12
CA TYR A 29 -2.18 -6.63 -6.14
C TYR A 29 -3.05 -7.24 -5.03
N GLU A 30 -4.31 -6.84 -4.88
CA GLU A 30 -5.28 -7.55 -4.05
C GLU A 30 -5.52 -8.97 -4.60
N GLU A 31 -5.66 -9.10 -5.92
CA GLU A 31 -5.81 -10.39 -6.59
C GLU A 31 -4.52 -11.21 -6.57
N ILE A 32 -3.36 -10.57 -6.80
CA ILE A 32 -2.05 -11.27 -6.83
C ILE A 32 -1.65 -11.75 -5.44
N LEU A 33 -1.83 -10.93 -4.40
CA LEU A 33 -1.50 -11.31 -3.02
C LEU A 33 -2.59 -12.19 -2.38
N ALA A 34 -3.79 -12.21 -2.96
CA ALA A 34 -4.98 -12.86 -2.42
C ALA A 34 -5.29 -12.43 -0.97
N GLN A 35 -4.97 -11.19 -0.62
CA GLN A 35 -5.07 -10.61 0.72
C GLN A 35 -5.40 -9.13 0.61
N GLY A 36 -6.28 -8.61 1.49
CA GLY A 36 -6.60 -7.18 1.57
C GLY A 36 -5.60 -6.33 2.37
N HIS A 37 -4.45 -6.89 2.73
CA HIS A 37 -3.39 -6.19 3.46
C HIS A 37 -2.03 -6.56 2.86
N ALA A 38 -1.11 -5.60 2.93
CA ALA A 38 0.26 -5.74 2.49
C ALA A 38 1.23 -5.30 3.59
N VAL A 39 0.95 -5.78 4.81
CA VAL A 39 1.74 -5.53 6.03
C VAL A 39 2.00 -6.86 6.72
N TRP A 40 3.26 -7.14 7.04
CA TRP A 40 3.72 -8.38 7.63
C TRP A 40 4.62 -8.09 8.84
N PRO A 41 4.10 -8.21 10.06
CA PRO A 41 4.89 -8.12 11.28
C PRO A 41 5.90 -9.27 11.37
N SER A 42 7.08 -9.01 11.92
CA SER A 42 8.01 -10.08 12.28
C SER A 42 7.46 -10.89 13.47
N PRO A 43 7.82 -12.19 13.61
CA PRO A 43 7.32 -13.02 14.71
C PRO A 43 7.64 -12.50 16.11
N ASP A 44 8.75 -11.75 16.25
CA ASP A 44 9.21 -11.12 17.48
C ASP A 44 8.66 -9.70 17.70
N GLY A 45 7.93 -9.15 16.72
CA GLY A 45 7.38 -7.79 16.75
C GLY A 45 8.42 -6.67 16.66
N GLY A 46 9.70 -6.99 16.43
CA GLY A 46 10.77 -6.01 16.30
C GLY A 46 10.74 -5.24 14.98
N TYR A 47 10.15 -5.81 13.95
CA TYR A 47 10.06 -5.20 12.63
C TYR A 47 8.68 -5.39 12.01
N ILE A 48 8.37 -4.53 11.05
CA ILE A 48 7.21 -4.68 10.18
C ILE A 48 7.69 -4.52 8.74
N ALA A 49 7.38 -5.48 7.88
CA ALA A 49 7.47 -5.30 6.44
C ALA A 49 6.15 -4.72 5.91
N ALA A 50 6.19 -3.76 5.00
CA ALA A 50 4.99 -3.32 4.29
C ALA A 50 5.30 -2.95 2.84
N ALA A 51 4.36 -3.21 1.94
CA ALA A 51 4.48 -2.78 0.55
C ALA A 51 3.77 -1.44 0.32
N SER A 52 4.33 -0.61 -0.57
CA SER A 52 3.69 0.57 -1.12
C SER A 52 3.40 0.36 -2.60
N PHE A 53 2.21 0.77 -3.04
CA PHE A 53 1.74 0.64 -4.42
C PHE A 53 1.51 2.03 -4.98
N ASN A 54 2.24 2.38 -6.04
CA ASN A 54 2.19 3.67 -6.70
C ASN A 54 1.54 3.55 -8.08
N ASP A 55 0.31 4.06 -8.16
CA ASP A 55 -0.55 4.04 -9.34
C ASP A 55 -0.43 5.32 -10.19
N SER A 56 0.52 6.21 -9.89
CA SER A 56 0.66 7.48 -10.63
C SER A 56 0.84 7.30 -12.14
N GLY A 57 1.50 6.22 -12.57
CA GLY A 57 1.68 5.84 -13.98
C GLY A 57 0.54 5.02 -14.57
N VAL A 58 -0.39 4.51 -13.75
CA VAL A 58 -1.53 3.68 -14.18
C VAL A 58 -2.61 4.57 -14.79
N ARG A 59 -3.25 4.14 -15.89
CA ARG A 59 -4.31 4.93 -16.53
C ARG A 59 -5.58 4.99 -15.68
N GLU A 60 -6.30 6.09 -15.79
CA GLU A 60 -7.63 6.25 -15.18
C GLU A 60 -8.74 5.84 -16.14
N LEU A 61 -9.71 5.11 -15.62
CA LEU A 61 -10.95 4.74 -16.26
C LEU A 61 -12.10 5.49 -15.56
N PRO A 62 -12.93 6.27 -16.29
CA PRO A 62 -14.14 6.86 -15.72
C PRO A 62 -15.20 5.78 -15.51
N VAL A 63 -15.70 5.68 -14.28
CA VAL A 63 -16.74 4.76 -13.85
C VAL A 63 -17.91 5.55 -13.26
N LEU A 64 -19.14 5.11 -13.53
CA LEU A 64 -20.34 5.74 -12.96
C LEU A 64 -20.61 5.21 -11.55
N GLU A 65 -20.67 6.13 -10.59
CA GLU A 65 -21.06 5.87 -9.20
C GLU A 65 -22.53 6.24 -8.99
N TYR A 66 -23.33 5.30 -8.48
CA TYR A 66 -24.78 5.43 -8.30
C TYR A 66 -25.24 5.58 -6.84
N SER A 67 -24.31 5.65 -5.88
CA SER A 67 -24.56 5.45 -4.45
C SER A 67 -25.13 6.66 -3.72
N HIS A 68 -24.80 7.89 -4.13
CA HIS A 68 -25.01 9.09 -3.27
C HIS A 68 -25.96 10.15 -3.84
N ASN A 69 -26.24 10.16 -5.15
CA ASN A 69 -26.95 11.26 -5.83
C ASN A 69 -28.07 10.75 -6.74
N ILE A 70 -29.07 11.60 -7.00
CA ILE A 70 -30.19 11.33 -7.94
C ILE A 70 -29.66 11.13 -9.37
N TYR A 71 -28.53 11.73 -9.70
CA TYR A 71 -27.79 11.52 -10.94
C TYR A 71 -26.44 10.87 -10.65
N PRO A 72 -25.99 9.94 -11.49
CA PRO A 72 -24.71 9.29 -11.30
C PRO A 72 -23.56 10.29 -11.42
N THR A 73 -22.54 10.10 -10.58
CA THR A 73 -21.30 10.86 -10.63
C THR A 73 -20.22 10.04 -11.32
N ILE A 74 -19.25 10.70 -11.95
CA ILE A 74 -18.09 10.02 -12.54
C ILE A 74 -17.00 9.93 -11.48
N GLN A 75 -16.58 8.72 -11.16
CA GLN A 75 -15.39 8.42 -10.37
C GLN A 75 -14.27 7.97 -11.29
N LEU A 76 -13.04 8.37 -11.00
CA LEU A 76 -11.84 7.94 -11.74
C LEU A 76 -11.21 6.76 -10.99
N LEU A 77 -11.18 5.60 -11.66
CA LEU A 77 -10.57 4.37 -11.15
C LEU A 77 -9.24 4.13 -11.87
N ARG A 78 -8.14 3.91 -11.14
CA ARG A 78 -6.87 3.47 -11.74
C ARG A 78 -6.99 2.00 -12.10
N TYR A 79 -6.92 1.69 -13.40
CA TYR A 79 -7.11 0.33 -13.91
C TYR A 79 -6.19 0.09 -15.11
N PRO A 80 -5.12 -0.71 -14.98
CA PRO A 80 -4.23 -0.97 -16.10
C PRO A 80 -4.83 -2.06 -16.98
N THR A 81 -4.82 -1.80 -18.27
CA THR A 81 -5.17 -2.79 -19.29
C THR A 81 -3.93 -3.54 -19.74
N VAL A 82 -4.12 -4.60 -20.54
CA VAL A 82 -3.02 -5.27 -21.25
C VAL A 82 -2.13 -4.23 -21.94
N SER A 83 -0.81 -4.48 -21.91
CA SER A 83 0.24 -3.63 -22.49
C SER A 83 0.29 -2.17 -22.01
N THR A 84 -0.23 -1.87 -20.80
CA THR A 84 -0.07 -0.55 -20.15
C THR A 84 0.77 -0.62 -18.88
N HIS A 85 1.17 0.55 -18.36
CA HIS A 85 1.93 0.64 -17.12
C HIS A 85 1.14 0.06 -15.95
N ILE A 86 1.77 -0.85 -15.21
CA ILE A 86 1.28 -1.40 -13.96
C ILE A 86 1.78 -0.55 -12.77
N PRO A 87 1.20 -0.70 -11.57
CA PRO A 87 1.66 0.00 -10.38
C PRO A 87 3.15 -0.25 -10.10
N GLU A 88 3.86 0.80 -9.68
CA GLU A 88 5.21 0.64 -9.15
C GLU A 88 5.13 0.18 -7.69
N VAL A 89 5.81 -0.93 -7.37
CA VAL A 89 5.79 -1.51 -6.03
C VAL A 89 7.14 -1.33 -5.35
N ALA A 90 7.12 -0.96 -4.07
CA ALA A 90 8.29 -0.98 -3.20
C ALA A 90 7.96 -1.65 -1.88
N VAL A 91 8.90 -2.42 -1.33
CA VAL A 91 8.77 -3.02 0.00
C VAL A 91 9.64 -2.26 0.98
N TRP A 92 9.10 -2.01 2.17
CA TRP A 92 9.73 -1.24 3.24
C TRP A 92 9.82 -2.09 4.50
N ILE A 93 10.92 -1.95 5.23
CA ILE A 93 11.07 -2.50 6.59
C ILE A 93 11.04 -1.35 7.59
N TYR A 94 10.14 -1.43 8.56
CA TYR A 94 10.02 -0.51 9.69
C TYR A 94 10.67 -1.14 10.93
N ASP A 95 11.53 -0.40 11.61
CA ASP A 95 12.12 -0.80 12.90
C ASP A 95 11.24 -0.35 14.06
N MET A 96 10.66 -1.32 14.77
CA MET A 96 9.71 -1.12 15.87
C MET A 96 10.34 -1.33 17.25
N ARG A 97 11.65 -1.60 17.32
CA ARG A 97 12.33 -1.95 18.57
C ARG A 97 12.41 -0.81 19.57
N ASN A 98 12.36 0.44 19.10
CA ASN A 98 12.37 1.62 19.95
C ASN A 98 11.02 2.36 19.94
N PRO A 99 10.18 2.16 20.96
CA PRO A 99 8.84 2.78 21.02
C PRO A 99 8.85 4.28 21.32
N GLN A 100 10.01 4.86 21.71
CA GLN A 100 10.13 6.28 22.05
C GLN A 100 10.46 7.17 20.84
N THR A 101 10.83 6.57 19.72
CA THR A 101 11.25 7.28 18.49
C THR A 101 10.30 6.95 17.34
N GLN A 102 10.16 7.86 16.39
CA GLN A 102 9.43 7.58 15.17
C GLN A 102 10.11 6.41 14.43
N PRO A 103 9.38 5.33 14.08
CA PRO A 103 9.95 4.19 13.39
C PRO A 103 10.62 4.61 12.09
N GLN A 104 11.89 4.24 11.92
CA GLN A 104 12.59 4.46 10.66
C GLN A 104 12.20 3.36 9.67
N ARG A 105 12.02 3.74 8.40
CA ARG A 105 11.77 2.81 7.31
C ARG A 105 12.94 2.76 6.33
N MET A 106 13.24 1.55 5.84
CA MET A 106 14.23 1.32 4.80
C MET A 106 13.59 0.62 3.61
N ARG A 107 13.87 1.09 2.39
CA ARG A 107 13.43 0.41 1.16
C ARG A 107 14.25 -0.87 0.97
N LEU A 108 13.58 -2.00 0.78
CA LEU A 108 14.22 -3.22 0.33
C LEU A 108 14.57 -3.12 -1.14
N ILE A 109 15.84 -3.40 -1.43
CA ILE A 109 16.35 -3.50 -2.79
C ILE A 109 16.50 -4.99 -3.08
N PRO A 110 15.95 -5.50 -4.20
CA PRO A 110 16.16 -6.87 -4.61
C PRO A 110 17.66 -7.16 -4.71
N PRO A 111 18.12 -8.36 -4.30
CA PRO A 111 19.49 -8.76 -4.54
C PRO A 111 19.79 -8.78 -6.04
N ASP A 112 21.06 -8.67 -6.40
CA ASP A 112 21.48 -8.77 -7.80
C ASP A 112 21.00 -10.11 -8.40
N PRO A 113 20.52 -10.11 -9.65
CA PRO A 113 20.06 -11.33 -10.29
C PRO A 113 21.21 -12.32 -10.37
N ILE A 114 20.91 -13.58 -10.03
CA ILE A 114 21.85 -14.68 -10.23
C ILE A 114 21.95 -14.90 -11.75
N ILE A 115 23.12 -14.61 -12.32
CA ILE A 115 23.41 -14.93 -13.72
C ILE A 115 23.78 -16.42 -13.76
N GLU A 116 22.93 -17.25 -14.34
CA GLU A 116 23.25 -18.63 -14.73
C GLU A 116 23.95 -18.70 -16.08
#